data_AF-A0A6P1KWS7-F1
#
_entry.id   AF-A0A6P1KWS7-F1
#
_cell.length_a   1.000
_cell.length_b   1.000
_cell.length_c   1.000
_cell.angle_alpha   90.00
_cell.angle_beta   90.00
_cell.angle_gamma   90.00
#
_symmetry.space_group_name_H-M   'P 1'
#
loop_
_entity.id
_entity.type
_entity.pdbx_description
1 polymer ?
#
loop_
_entity_poly.entity_id
_entity_poly.type
_entity_poly.pdbx_seq_one_letter_code
_entity_poly.pdbx_strand_id
1 'polypeptide(L)'
;MTIPESIKKFITWIQGFDHQILQNEDDVKEKFILPMLHYLCYPEKCRREYPLTTSKPGNYNINTGIFQVYYPTDDINQQNINNSLIVIKIIAPDETKLNDIVQQTKIYRDRFNALFFIITNGYEIKVFKGLHYYQEESVFDLNIDILKNKYIASDFYKKLNFELVKNINKTTSSLLNTKYKLIERFLRQHPDLQDILEKCDFEPSTKREGYRLVVVKKKVAIAYNLPKAFGEGNCEIEFSSIILRGLKIYLNHQDILGQLMTGLHTQPEWGCRRFFKQLDKNAFEVYLGQTTLILSDIEAADLCLCIDGVCQEYKDLLIQFENILETWDFKFVNFSGNRGFILFSVRQELWNLMQQFANEFDYIKGKSEWHLFHTKGMSIRVSRGIHDHTFISHQTDINLSSLPNNHQVNVIYELNDVNLQSIDTNECNSWQQDIGSWGTWTAKYTKQWLLKKYIPKVINYYRTYALTGI
;
A
#
# COMPACT_ATOMS: atom_id res chain seq x y z
N MET A 1 -25.04 31.66 0.07
CA MET A 1 -25.81 30.47 -0.35
C MET A 1 -27.13 30.44 0.41
N THR A 2 -28.27 30.35 -0.28
CA THR A 2 -29.61 30.26 0.31
C THR A 2 -29.83 28.86 0.90
N ILE A 3 -30.34 28.79 2.14
CA ILE A 3 -30.66 27.53 2.81
C ILE A 3 -31.86 26.88 2.10
N PRO A 4 -31.80 25.60 1.71
CA PRO A 4 -32.93 24.89 1.09
C PRO A 4 -34.19 24.94 1.97
N GLU A 5 -35.35 24.99 1.34
CA GLU A 5 -36.63 25.17 2.03
C GLU A 5 -36.95 24.03 3.02
N SER A 6 -36.53 22.80 2.71
CA SER A 6 -36.68 21.65 3.60
C SER A 6 -35.87 21.79 4.90
N ILE A 7 -34.66 22.36 4.82
CA ILE A 7 -33.82 22.64 5.99
C ILE A 7 -34.47 23.76 6.83
N LYS A 8 -35.04 24.79 6.19
CA LYS A 8 -35.74 25.86 6.92
C LYS A 8 -36.93 25.31 7.70
N LYS A 9 -37.74 24.44 7.09
CA LYS A 9 -38.88 23.81 7.76
C LYS A 9 -38.46 23.00 9.00
N PHE A 10 -37.39 22.21 8.89
CA PHE A 10 -36.82 21.50 10.04
C PHE A 10 -36.34 22.46 11.15
N ILE A 11 -35.59 23.51 10.78
CA ILE A 11 -35.10 24.52 11.73
C ILE A 11 -36.27 25.20 12.45
N THR A 12 -37.30 25.65 11.72
CA THR A 12 -38.46 26.31 12.32
C THR A 12 -39.21 25.38 13.27
N TRP A 13 -39.36 24.10 12.90
CA TRP A 13 -40.01 23.12 13.75
C TRP A 13 -39.25 22.90 15.05
N ILE A 14 -37.94 22.62 15.01
CA ILE A 14 -37.18 22.34 16.23
C ILE A 14 -37.09 23.58 17.13
N GLN A 15 -37.03 24.79 16.56
CA GLN A 15 -37.06 26.04 17.32
C GLN A 15 -38.38 26.27 18.05
N GLY A 16 -39.50 25.81 17.49
CA GLY A 16 -40.82 25.87 18.12
C GLY A 16 -41.14 24.66 19.00
N PHE A 17 -40.26 23.65 19.08
CA PHE A 17 -40.52 22.45 19.87
C PHE A 17 -40.33 22.71 21.36
N ASP A 18 -41.38 22.45 22.13
CA ASP A 18 -41.37 22.48 23.59
C ASP A 18 -41.28 21.05 24.13
N HIS A 19 -40.15 20.71 24.73
CA HIS A 19 -39.92 19.37 25.29
C HIS A 19 -40.69 19.12 26.60
N GLN A 20 -41.28 20.14 27.23
CA GLN A 20 -42.09 19.98 28.44
C GLN A 20 -43.40 19.19 28.20
N ILE A 21 -43.78 19.03 26.92
CA ILE A 21 -44.96 18.25 26.53
C ILE A 21 -44.74 16.73 26.60
N LEU A 22 -43.51 16.29 26.89
CA LEU A 22 -43.09 14.90 26.92
C LEU A 22 -43.23 14.33 28.35
N GLN A 23 -44.19 13.43 28.56
CA GLN A 23 -44.47 12.84 29.88
C GLN A 23 -44.08 11.36 29.98
N ASN A 24 -43.96 10.65 28.85
CA ASN A 24 -43.65 9.22 28.79
C ASN A 24 -42.94 8.85 27.47
N GLU A 25 -42.57 7.58 27.30
CA GLU A 25 -41.90 7.09 26.08
C GLU A 25 -42.73 7.28 24.81
N ASP A 26 -44.04 7.11 24.89
CA ASP A 26 -44.95 7.29 23.75
C ASP A 26 -45.01 8.76 23.32
N ASP A 27 -44.92 9.70 24.25
CA ASP A 27 -44.80 11.12 23.92
C ASP A 27 -43.49 11.42 23.20
N VAL A 28 -42.36 10.88 23.67
CA VAL A 28 -41.06 11.04 22.99
C VAL A 28 -41.13 10.47 21.57
N LYS A 29 -41.81 9.34 21.40
CA LYS A 29 -42.06 8.74 20.09
C LYS A 29 -42.91 9.64 19.20
N GLU A 30 -44.15 9.89 19.59
CA GLU A 30 -45.19 10.46 18.74
C GLU A 30 -45.03 11.98 18.56
N LYS A 31 -44.57 12.70 19.60
CA LYS A 31 -44.45 14.17 19.57
C LYS A 31 -43.06 14.65 19.16
N PHE A 32 -42.02 13.82 19.30
CA PHE A 32 -40.64 14.22 18.98
C PHE A 32 -40.02 13.41 17.84
N ILE A 33 -39.87 12.09 17.98
CA ILE A 33 -39.12 11.27 17.01
C ILE A 33 -39.81 11.17 15.65
N LEU A 34 -41.11 10.91 15.61
CA LEU A 34 -41.83 10.80 14.33
C LEU A 34 -41.87 12.13 13.56
N PRO A 35 -42.19 13.27 14.20
CA PRO A 35 -42.07 14.57 13.55
C PRO A 35 -40.64 14.87 13.08
N MET A 36 -39.62 14.59 13.91
CA MET A 36 -38.22 14.79 13.53
C MET A 36 -37.87 14.04 12.23
N LEU A 37 -38.21 12.76 12.16
CA LEU A 37 -37.92 11.91 11.01
C LEU A 37 -38.74 12.30 9.77
N HIS A 38 -39.98 12.77 9.96
CA HIS A 38 -40.78 13.35 8.90
C HIS A 38 -40.08 14.57 8.28
N TYR A 39 -39.59 15.51 9.11
CA TYR A 39 -38.85 16.66 8.61
C TYR A 39 -37.50 16.28 7.98
N LEU A 40 -36.83 15.22 8.47
CA LEU A 40 -35.65 14.61 7.84
C LEU A 40 -35.96 13.79 6.57
N CYS A 41 -37.22 13.77 6.13
CA CYS A 41 -37.71 13.11 4.92
C CYS A 41 -37.69 11.58 4.95
N TYR A 42 -37.79 10.94 6.13
CA TYR A 42 -37.94 9.48 6.23
C TYR A 42 -39.39 9.06 5.90
N PRO A 43 -39.59 8.16 4.92
CA PRO A 43 -40.93 7.64 4.61
C PRO A 43 -41.43 6.71 5.73
N GLU A 44 -42.70 6.83 6.11
CA GLU A 44 -43.32 5.95 7.12
C GLU A 44 -43.33 4.47 6.70
N LYS A 45 -43.45 4.20 5.39
CA LYS A 45 -43.40 2.84 4.82
C LYS A 45 -42.06 2.13 5.03
N CYS A 46 -41.00 2.88 5.31
CA CYS A 46 -39.67 2.35 5.57
C CYS A 46 -39.42 2.06 7.07
N ARG A 47 -40.40 2.33 7.94
CA ARG A 47 -40.32 2.14 9.40
C ARG A 47 -40.76 0.75 9.82
N ARG A 48 -40.05 0.13 10.76
CA ARG A 48 -40.52 -1.03 11.53
C ARG A 48 -40.21 -0.91 13.00
N GLU A 49 -41.05 -1.55 13.80
CA GLU A 49 -40.86 -1.69 15.24
C GLU A 49 -40.39 -3.10 15.56
N TYR A 50 -39.33 -3.21 16.35
CA TYR A 50 -38.79 -4.48 16.82
C TYR A 50 -38.98 -4.58 18.34
N PRO A 51 -39.91 -5.42 18.81
CA PRO A 51 -40.02 -5.73 20.22
C PRO A 51 -38.82 -6.60 20.65
N LEU A 52 -38.20 -6.26 21.77
CA LEU A 52 -37.18 -7.10 22.38
C LEU A 52 -37.86 -8.24 23.16
N THR A 53 -37.96 -9.42 22.56
CA THR A 53 -38.22 -10.66 23.30
C THR A 53 -36.89 -11.38 23.54
N THR A 54 -36.42 -11.37 24.78
CA THR A 54 -35.38 -12.31 25.23
C THR A 54 -35.99 -13.28 26.22
N SER A 55 -36.37 -14.46 25.73
CA SER A 55 -36.57 -15.62 26.59
C SER A 55 -35.20 -16.23 26.91
N LYS A 56 -34.61 -15.83 28.05
CA LYS A 56 -33.75 -16.71 28.86
C LYS A 56 -34.09 -16.47 30.34
N PRO A 57 -34.42 -17.51 31.12
CA PRO A 57 -34.64 -17.37 32.55
C PRO A 57 -33.27 -17.26 33.23
N GLY A 58 -32.98 -16.11 33.82
CA GLY A 58 -31.78 -15.92 34.65
C GLY A 58 -31.15 -14.54 34.50
N ASN A 59 -31.55 -13.64 35.40
CA ASN A 59 -30.84 -12.44 35.85
C ASN A 59 -30.15 -11.57 34.79
N TYR A 60 -30.90 -10.65 34.18
CA TYR A 60 -30.59 -9.21 34.11
C TYR A 60 -31.94 -8.50 33.86
N ASN A 61 -32.30 -7.49 34.68
CA ASN A 61 -33.44 -6.61 34.39
C ASN A 61 -33.07 -5.76 33.15
N ILE A 62 -33.26 -6.33 31.95
CA ILE A 62 -33.09 -5.61 30.70
C ILE A 62 -34.44 -4.99 30.37
N ASN A 63 -34.48 -3.66 30.39
CA ASN A 63 -35.66 -2.85 30.09
C ASN A 63 -36.27 -3.29 28.74
N THR A 64 -37.51 -3.76 28.77
CA THR A 64 -38.31 -4.17 27.60
C THR A 64 -38.71 -2.95 26.76
N GLY A 65 -37.76 -2.35 26.05
CA GLY A 65 -38.09 -1.22 25.17
C GLY A 65 -38.04 -1.59 23.70
N ILE A 66 -38.92 -0.98 22.92
CA ILE A 66 -39.08 -1.18 21.48
C ILE A 66 -38.01 -0.38 20.73
N PHE A 67 -37.40 -1.01 19.72
CA PHE A 67 -36.52 -0.30 18.78
C PHE A 67 -37.29 0.11 17.53
N GLN A 68 -37.12 1.35 17.09
CA GLN A 68 -37.59 1.79 15.78
C GLN A 68 -36.46 1.69 14.77
N VAL A 69 -36.72 1.03 13.65
CA VAL A 69 -35.72 0.76 12.61
C VAL A 69 -36.24 1.28 11.28
N TYR A 70 -35.41 2.05 10.59
CA TYR A 70 -35.70 2.62 9.27
C TYR A 70 -34.80 2.03 8.20
N TYR A 71 -35.40 1.70 7.06
CA TYR A 71 -34.74 1.02 5.93
C TYR A 71 -34.67 1.91 4.67
N PRO A 72 -33.81 1.59 3.68
CA PRO A 72 -33.68 2.38 2.45
C PRO A 72 -34.82 2.17 1.44
N THR A 73 -35.62 1.13 1.63
CA THR A 73 -36.68 0.67 0.71
C THR A 73 -37.93 0.29 1.50
N ASP A 74 -39.09 0.36 0.86
CA ASP A 74 -40.38 -0.12 1.36
C ASP A 74 -40.63 -1.61 1.04
N ASP A 75 -39.78 -2.24 0.23
CA ASP A 75 -39.84 -3.67 -0.06
C ASP A 75 -39.52 -4.51 1.18
N ILE A 76 -40.56 -5.16 1.72
CA ILE A 76 -40.52 -5.97 2.93
C ILE A 76 -39.43 -7.04 2.90
N ASN A 77 -39.13 -7.61 1.72
CA ASN A 77 -38.16 -8.69 1.57
C ASN A 77 -36.71 -8.19 1.64
N GLN A 78 -36.49 -6.90 1.36
CA GLN A 78 -35.18 -6.26 1.41
C GLN A 78 -34.90 -5.56 2.74
N GLN A 79 -35.93 -5.44 3.59
CA GLN A 79 -35.83 -4.91 4.94
C GLN A 79 -35.34 -6.00 5.90
N ASN A 80 -34.02 -6.09 6.03
CA ASN A 80 -33.38 -6.95 7.02
C ASN A 80 -32.39 -6.14 7.86
N ILE A 81 -32.03 -6.72 9.00
CA ILE A 81 -31.12 -6.14 9.99
C ILE A 81 -29.83 -5.60 9.35
N ASN A 82 -29.27 -6.25 8.32
CA ASN A 82 -28.02 -5.82 7.69
C ASN A 82 -28.15 -4.58 6.78
N ASN A 83 -29.38 -4.17 6.46
CA ASN A 83 -29.68 -3.08 5.55
C ASN A 83 -30.44 -1.94 6.26
N SER A 84 -30.31 -1.82 7.58
CA SER A 84 -30.94 -0.75 8.34
C SER A 84 -30.14 0.56 8.18
N LEU A 85 -30.85 1.67 8.00
CA LEU A 85 -30.25 3.01 7.93
C LEU A 85 -30.11 3.60 9.32
N ILE A 86 -31.21 3.66 10.05
CA ILE A 86 -31.26 4.25 11.39
C ILE A 86 -31.97 3.29 12.33
N VAL A 87 -31.38 3.09 13.51
CA VAL A 87 -32.01 2.42 14.64
C VAL A 87 -32.13 3.42 15.78
N ILE A 88 -33.32 3.51 16.38
CA ILE A 88 -33.63 4.47 17.42
C ILE A 88 -34.08 3.72 18.67
N LYS A 89 -33.41 4.03 19.78
CA LYS A 89 -33.84 3.66 21.13
C LYS A 89 -34.48 4.86 21.79
N ILE A 90 -35.76 4.72 22.09
CA ILE A 90 -36.54 5.70 22.85
C ILE A 90 -36.49 5.29 24.32
N ILE A 91 -36.39 6.29 25.19
CA ILE A 91 -36.31 6.15 26.65
C ILE A 91 -37.26 7.18 27.26
N ALA A 92 -37.76 6.91 28.46
CA ALA A 92 -38.63 7.82 29.19
C ALA A 92 -37.95 9.19 29.48
N PRO A 93 -38.69 10.31 29.46
CA PRO A 93 -38.14 11.66 29.66
C PRO A 93 -37.41 11.89 31.00
N ASP A 94 -37.80 11.16 32.04
CA ASP A 94 -37.26 11.26 33.41
C ASP A 94 -35.95 10.48 33.61
N GLU A 95 -35.58 9.63 32.65
CA GLU A 95 -34.34 8.86 32.70
C GLU A 95 -33.14 9.74 32.32
N THR A 96 -32.27 9.97 33.30
CA THR A 96 -31.10 10.87 33.19
C THR A 96 -29.80 10.12 32.96
N LYS A 97 -29.78 8.78 33.10
CA LYS A 97 -28.57 7.96 32.93
C LYS A 97 -28.40 7.44 31.51
N LEU A 98 -28.48 8.33 30.53
CA LEU A 98 -28.31 8.00 29.10
C LEU A 98 -26.97 7.28 28.83
N ASN A 99 -25.90 7.59 29.55
CA ASN A 99 -24.60 6.93 29.38
C ASN A 99 -24.61 5.46 29.82
N ASP A 100 -25.35 5.10 30.87
CA ASP A 100 -25.46 3.71 31.31
C ASP A 100 -26.28 2.90 30.29
N ILE A 101 -27.32 3.52 29.73
CA ILE A 101 -28.15 2.94 28.67
C ILE A 101 -27.36 2.82 27.37
N VAL A 102 -26.46 3.77 27.07
CA VAL A 102 -25.51 3.68 25.95
C VAL A 102 -24.67 2.40 26.06
N GLN A 103 -24.16 2.07 27.25
CA GLN A 103 -23.39 0.84 27.47
C GLN A 103 -24.26 -0.42 27.38
N GLN A 104 -25.45 -0.40 27.97
CA GLN A 104 -26.37 -1.56 27.93
C GLN A 104 -26.89 -1.84 26.51
N THR A 105 -27.09 -0.79 25.70
CA THR A 105 -27.59 -0.91 24.32
C THR A 105 -26.53 -1.31 23.31
N LYS A 106 -25.25 -1.35 23.71
CA LYS A 106 -24.13 -1.75 22.85
C LYS A 106 -24.33 -3.12 22.19
N ILE A 107 -24.90 -4.07 22.93
CA ILE A 107 -25.23 -5.43 22.43
C ILE A 107 -26.25 -5.38 21.28
N TYR A 108 -27.19 -4.43 21.31
CA TYR A 108 -28.21 -4.28 20.27
C TYR A 108 -27.72 -3.44 19.09
N ARG A 109 -26.77 -2.52 19.32
CA ARG A 109 -26.08 -1.78 18.23
C ARG A 109 -25.35 -2.74 17.31
N ASP A 110 -24.59 -3.67 17.89
CA ASP A 110 -23.88 -4.73 17.15
C ASP A 110 -24.85 -5.62 16.37
N ARG A 111 -26.08 -5.81 16.90
CA ARG A 111 -27.09 -6.64 16.25
C ARG A 111 -27.65 -5.98 14.99
N PHE A 112 -27.95 -4.68 15.00
CA PHE A 112 -28.72 -4.03 13.95
C PHE A 112 -27.93 -3.44 12.78
N ASN A 113 -26.59 -3.48 12.78
CA ASN A 113 -25.73 -3.06 11.67
C ASN A 113 -26.15 -1.74 10.98
N ALA A 114 -26.68 -0.80 11.76
CA ALA A 114 -27.26 0.44 11.25
C ALA A 114 -26.19 1.48 10.96
N LEU A 115 -26.40 2.29 9.92
CA LEU A 115 -25.50 3.43 9.63
C LEU A 115 -25.52 4.46 10.77
N PHE A 116 -26.67 4.69 11.37
CA PHE A 116 -26.81 5.55 12.54
C PHE A 116 -27.60 4.86 13.64
N PHE A 117 -27.13 5.05 14.86
CA PHE A 117 -27.82 4.64 16.06
C PHE A 117 -28.15 5.87 16.90
N ILE A 118 -29.43 6.07 17.18
CA ILE A 118 -29.95 7.22 17.92
C ILE A 118 -30.48 6.74 19.26
N ILE A 119 -30.06 7.40 20.34
CA ILE A 119 -30.68 7.27 21.65
C ILE A 119 -31.20 8.63 22.07
N THR A 120 -32.43 8.68 22.57
CA THR A 120 -33.00 9.92 23.08
C THR A 120 -34.12 9.68 24.08
N ASN A 121 -34.22 10.59 25.04
CA ASN A 121 -35.37 10.75 25.94
C ASN A 121 -36.21 12.00 25.57
N GLY A 122 -35.95 12.60 24.40
CA GLY A 122 -36.59 13.84 23.94
C GLY A 122 -35.99 15.13 24.49
N TYR A 123 -35.17 15.06 25.54
CA TYR A 123 -34.42 16.19 26.11
C TYR A 123 -32.97 16.19 25.61
N GLU A 124 -32.37 15.01 25.56
CA GLU A 124 -31.04 14.77 25.02
C GLU A 124 -31.13 13.80 23.85
N ILE A 125 -30.29 14.02 22.84
CA ILE A 125 -30.16 13.15 21.68
C ILE A 125 -28.69 12.81 21.46
N LYS A 126 -28.42 11.51 21.46
CA LYS A 126 -27.11 10.96 21.14
C LYS A 126 -27.20 10.20 19.83
N VAL A 127 -26.41 10.63 18.85
CA VAL A 127 -26.33 10.02 17.53
C VAL A 127 -24.93 9.46 17.35
N PHE A 128 -24.88 8.15 17.16
CA PHE A 128 -23.66 7.42 16.87
C PHE A 128 -23.69 7.03 15.40
N LYS A 129 -22.59 7.25 14.69
CA LYS A 129 -22.41 6.72 13.34
C LYS A 129 -21.75 5.36 13.44
N GLY A 130 -22.44 4.35 12.93
CA GLY A 130 -21.90 3.02 12.72
C GLY A 130 -20.85 3.09 11.62
N LEU A 131 -19.59 3.21 12.02
CA LEU A 131 -18.48 3.02 11.11
C LEU A 131 -18.15 1.51 11.13
N HIS A 132 -18.21 0.84 9.98
CA HIS A 132 -18.12 -0.61 9.90
C HIS A 132 -16.86 -1.25 10.51
N TYR A 133 -15.85 -0.47 10.95
CA TYR A 133 -14.58 -0.98 11.46
C TYR A 133 -13.94 -0.15 12.59
N TYR A 134 -14.61 0.89 13.13
CA TYR A 134 -14.03 1.78 14.15
C TYR A 134 -14.80 1.73 15.47
N GLN A 135 -14.22 2.26 16.55
CA GLN A 135 -15.04 2.76 17.67
C GLN A 135 -16.09 3.72 17.10
N GLU A 136 -17.33 3.55 17.54
CA GLU A 136 -18.45 4.40 17.14
C GLU A 136 -18.07 5.87 17.26
N GLU A 137 -18.27 6.63 16.18
CA GLU A 137 -18.09 8.07 16.24
C GLU A 137 -19.38 8.67 16.81
N SER A 138 -19.30 9.31 17.99
CA SER A 138 -20.38 10.16 18.46
C SER A 138 -20.45 11.38 17.54
N VAL A 139 -21.45 11.40 16.67
CA VAL A 139 -21.68 12.50 15.73
C VAL A 139 -22.36 13.66 16.41
N PHE A 140 -23.30 13.33 17.31
CA PHE A 140 -24.03 14.29 18.11
C PHE A 140 -24.21 13.76 19.53
N ASP A 141 -23.90 14.60 20.50
CA ASP A 141 -24.30 14.46 21.90
C ASP A 141 -24.86 15.82 22.30
N LEU A 142 -26.16 15.99 22.12
CA LEU A 142 -26.81 17.30 22.14
C LEU A 142 -27.99 17.31 23.10
N ASN A 143 -28.14 18.41 23.83
CA ASN A 143 -29.41 18.80 24.41
C ASN A 143 -30.32 19.43 23.33
N ILE A 144 -31.63 19.22 23.42
CA ILE A 144 -32.60 19.74 22.45
C ILE A 144 -32.52 21.26 22.29
N ASP A 145 -32.23 22.00 23.37
CA ASP A 145 -32.10 23.45 23.33
C ASP A 145 -30.88 23.90 22.51
N ILE A 146 -29.83 23.09 22.48
CA ILE A 146 -28.66 23.31 21.61
C ILE A 146 -29.05 23.07 20.14
N LEU A 147 -29.87 22.05 19.87
CA LEU A 147 -30.35 21.74 18.53
C LEU A 147 -31.26 22.85 17.96
N LYS A 148 -31.86 23.71 18.78
CA LYS A 148 -32.61 24.91 18.33
C LYS A 148 -31.71 25.95 17.63
N ASN A 149 -30.39 25.87 17.81
CA ASN A 149 -29.45 26.73 17.09
C ASN A 149 -29.51 26.44 15.58
N LYS A 150 -29.72 27.48 14.77
CA LYS A 150 -29.86 27.40 13.31
C LYS A 150 -28.72 26.64 12.62
N TYR A 151 -27.48 26.84 13.06
CA TYR A 151 -26.31 26.19 12.45
C TYR A 151 -26.26 24.69 12.80
N ILE A 152 -26.51 24.34 14.06
CA ILE A 152 -26.51 22.96 14.54
C ILE A 152 -27.67 22.17 13.93
N ALA A 153 -28.88 22.72 13.91
CA ALA A 153 -30.01 22.13 13.21
C ALA A 153 -29.73 21.90 11.72
N SER A 154 -29.06 22.84 11.06
CA SER A 154 -28.68 22.67 9.65
C SER A 154 -27.65 21.55 9.46
N ASP A 155 -26.67 21.39 10.35
CA ASP A 155 -25.68 20.30 10.27
C ASP A 155 -26.34 18.95 10.56
N PHE A 156 -27.17 18.89 11.59
CA PHE A 156 -27.98 17.72 11.95
C PHE A 156 -28.82 17.24 10.77
N TYR A 157 -29.55 18.16 10.12
CA TYR A 157 -30.33 17.85 8.93
C TYR A 157 -29.46 17.28 7.80
N LYS A 158 -28.33 17.92 7.50
CA LYS A 158 -27.45 17.49 6.39
C LYS A 158 -26.82 16.12 6.63
N LYS A 159 -26.59 15.73 7.88
CA LYS A 159 -26.00 14.42 8.19
C LYS A 159 -27.02 13.30 8.27
N LEU A 160 -28.26 13.61 8.65
CA LEU A 160 -29.29 12.61 8.91
C LEU A 160 -30.45 12.64 7.91
N ASN A 161 -30.46 13.49 6.88
CA ASN A 161 -31.52 13.48 5.87
C ASN A 161 -31.59 12.11 5.14
N PHE A 162 -32.80 11.61 4.93
CA PHE A 162 -33.05 10.28 4.37
C PHE A 162 -32.32 10.03 3.04
N GLU A 163 -32.39 10.95 2.08
CA GLU A 163 -31.76 10.76 0.76
C GLU A 163 -30.23 10.76 0.86
N LEU A 164 -29.68 11.55 1.78
CA LEU A 164 -28.24 11.55 2.02
C LEU A 164 -27.82 10.24 2.68
N VAL A 165 -28.50 9.82 3.75
CA VAL A 165 -28.20 8.59 4.50
C VAL A 165 -28.38 7.34 3.64
N LYS A 166 -29.43 7.26 2.83
CA LYS A 166 -29.70 6.15 1.91
C LYS A 166 -28.57 5.96 0.89
N ASN A 167 -27.91 7.04 0.47
CA ASN A 167 -26.85 7.03 -0.53
C ASN A 167 -25.45 6.82 0.05
N ILE A 168 -25.29 6.69 1.37
CA ILE A 168 -23.98 6.53 2.03
C ILE A 168 -23.29 5.18 1.69
N ASN A 169 -23.92 4.24 0.98
CA ASN A 169 -23.30 2.94 0.66
C ASN A 169 -23.59 2.37 -0.74
N LYS A 170 -22.65 2.55 -1.69
CA LYS A 170 -22.42 1.62 -2.81
C LYS A 170 -20.97 1.52 -3.33
N THR A 171 -19.98 2.27 -2.80
CA THR A 171 -18.67 2.39 -3.47
C THR A 171 -17.41 2.19 -2.63
N THR A 172 -17.45 1.80 -1.36
CA THR A 172 -16.18 1.63 -0.62
C THR A 172 -16.27 0.58 0.50
N SER A 173 -15.74 -0.62 0.20
CA SER A 173 -14.94 -1.46 1.12
C SER A 173 -15.54 -2.25 2.32
N SER A 174 -16.86 -2.40 2.54
CA SER A 174 -17.36 -3.13 3.75
C SER A 174 -17.91 -4.56 3.59
N LEU A 175 -18.30 -5.03 2.39
CA LEU A 175 -19.03 -6.31 2.26
C LEU A 175 -18.17 -7.57 2.42
N LEU A 176 -16.86 -7.51 2.13
CA LEU A 176 -15.92 -8.62 2.34
C LEU A 176 -15.50 -8.77 3.81
N ASN A 177 -15.59 -7.70 4.59
CA ASN A 177 -14.87 -7.55 5.84
C ASN A 177 -15.75 -7.80 7.09
N THR A 178 -17.09 -7.71 6.97
CA THR A 178 -18.04 -8.22 8.00
C THR A 178 -18.08 -9.75 8.06
N LYS A 179 -18.00 -10.44 6.91
CA LYS A 179 -17.88 -11.91 6.89
C LYS A 179 -16.54 -12.37 7.47
N TYR A 180 -15.44 -11.65 7.20
CA TYR A 180 -14.11 -11.97 7.72
C TYR A 180 -14.09 -11.97 9.25
N LYS A 181 -14.48 -10.86 9.90
CA LYS A 181 -14.49 -10.78 11.36
C LYS A 181 -15.52 -11.72 12.02
N LEU A 182 -16.66 -11.98 11.36
CA LEU A 182 -17.62 -12.98 11.85
C LEU A 182 -17.06 -14.40 11.78
N ILE A 183 -16.38 -14.77 10.69
CA ILE A 183 -15.74 -16.08 10.54
C ILE A 183 -14.58 -16.21 11.53
N GLU A 184 -13.71 -15.21 11.64
CA GLU A 184 -12.58 -15.24 12.57
C GLU A 184 -13.04 -15.30 14.03
N ARG A 185 -14.06 -14.51 14.40
CA ARG A 185 -14.65 -14.54 15.74
C ARG A 185 -15.38 -15.84 16.02
N PHE A 186 -16.07 -16.42 15.03
CA PHE A 186 -16.70 -17.73 15.14
C PHE A 186 -15.64 -18.82 15.35
N LEU A 187 -14.56 -18.81 14.55
CA LEU A 187 -13.45 -19.75 14.68
C LEU A 187 -12.73 -19.64 16.03
N ARG A 188 -12.54 -18.43 16.58
CA ARG A 188 -11.98 -18.22 17.93
C ARG A 188 -12.90 -18.70 19.07
N GLN A 189 -14.20 -18.80 18.83
CA GLN A 189 -15.20 -19.24 19.82
C GLN A 189 -15.39 -20.76 19.83
N HIS A 190 -14.81 -21.46 18.86
CA HIS A 190 -14.89 -22.91 18.67
C HIS A 190 -13.48 -23.52 18.73
N PRO A 191 -12.98 -23.86 19.94
CA PRO A 191 -11.63 -24.39 20.13
C PRO A 191 -11.38 -25.73 19.40
N ASP A 192 -12.45 -26.45 19.06
CA ASP A 192 -12.46 -27.64 18.20
C ASP A 192 -12.07 -27.36 16.74
N LEU A 193 -12.22 -26.11 16.26
CA LEU A 193 -11.79 -25.66 14.94
C LEU A 193 -10.36 -25.08 14.94
N GLN A 194 -9.76 -24.89 16.12
CA GLN A 194 -8.42 -24.34 16.29
C GLN A 194 -7.36 -25.28 15.71
N ASP A 195 -7.53 -26.60 15.90
CA ASP A 195 -6.68 -27.64 15.29
C ASP A 195 -6.72 -27.60 13.74
N ILE A 196 -7.84 -27.18 13.15
CA ILE A 196 -7.98 -27.04 11.69
C ILE A 196 -7.25 -25.78 11.21
N LEU A 197 -7.28 -24.70 11.99
CA LEU A 197 -6.56 -23.47 11.70
C LEU A 197 -5.04 -23.65 11.83
N GLU A 198 -4.58 -24.36 12.85
CA GLU A 198 -3.15 -24.67 13.03
C GLU A 198 -2.63 -25.56 11.90
N LYS A 199 -3.43 -26.49 11.38
CA LYS A 199 -3.09 -27.27 10.18
C LYS A 199 -2.99 -26.44 8.89
N CYS A 200 -3.56 -25.24 8.87
CA CYS A 200 -3.47 -24.36 7.71
C CYS A 200 -2.22 -23.48 7.74
N ASP A 201 -1.52 -23.38 8.87
CA ASP A 201 -0.34 -22.54 8.99
C ASP A 201 0.84 -23.08 8.18
N PHE A 202 1.66 -22.15 7.69
CA PHE A 202 2.88 -22.52 7.03
C PHE A 202 3.93 -22.96 8.05
N GLU A 203 4.77 -23.92 7.66
CA GLU A 203 5.95 -24.30 8.42
C GLU A 203 7.02 -23.20 8.30
N PRO A 204 7.40 -22.54 9.42
CA PRO A 204 8.37 -21.46 9.38
C PRO A 204 9.70 -21.94 8.85
N SER A 205 10.21 -21.25 7.82
CA SER A 205 11.48 -21.61 7.20
C SER A 205 12.08 -20.41 6.48
N THR A 206 13.38 -20.48 6.23
CA THR A 206 14.07 -19.54 5.36
C THR A 206 14.95 -20.35 4.43
N LYS A 207 14.71 -20.21 3.13
CA LYS A 207 15.42 -20.96 2.09
C LYS A 207 15.94 -19.99 1.05
N ARG A 208 17.19 -20.17 0.64
CA ARG A 208 17.81 -19.41 -0.44
C ARG A 208 18.25 -20.38 -1.53
N GLU A 209 17.73 -20.17 -2.73
CA GLU A 209 18.07 -20.90 -3.95
C GLU A 209 18.60 -19.88 -4.97
N GLY A 210 19.92 -19.69 -4.99
CA GLY A 210 20.56 -18.63 -5.76
C GLY A 210 20.06 -17.23 -5.35
N TYR A 211 19.36 -16.57 -6.29
CA TYR A 211 18.74 -15.25 -6.09
C TYR A 211 17.30 -15.31 -5.59
N ARG A 212 16.71 -16.50 -5.47
CA ARG A 212 15.38 -16.65 -4.89
C ARG A 212 15.52 -16.84 -3.38
N LEU A 213 14.98 -15.90 -2.61
CA LEU A 213 14.92 -15.97 -1.16
C LEU A 213 13.46 -16.18 -0.74
N VAL A 214 13.17 -17.26 -0.04
CA VAL A 214 11.84 -17.56 0.48
C VAL A 214 11.89 -17.50 1.99
N VAL A 215 11.16 -16.54 2.57
CA VAL A 215 10.99 -16.38 4.01
C VAL A 215 9.55 -16.73 4.37
N VAL A 216 9.38 -17.69 5.26
CA VAL A 216 8.09 -18.22 5.67
C VAL A 216 7.95 -18.06 7.18
N LYS A 217 6.85 -17.44 7.58
CA LYS A 217 6.33 -17.42 8.95
C LYS A 217 4.97 -18.10 8.96
N LYS A 218 4.39 -18.30 10.14
CA LYS A 218 3.18 -19.12 10.31
C LYS A 218 2.03 -18.64 9.43
N LYS A 219 1.84 -17.32 9.37
CA LYS A 219 0.73 -16.70 8.64
C LYS A 219 1.08 -16.16 7.26
N VAL A 220 2.36 -15.91 7.00
CA VAL A 220 2.80 -15.22 5.78
C VAL A 220 4.02 -15.91 5.19
N ALA A 221 3.97 -16.15 3.88
CA ALA A 221 5.12 -16.57 3.09
C ALA A 221 5.46 -15.49 2.07
N ILE A 222 6.73 -15.17 1.94
CA ILE A 222 7.22 -14.24 0.92
C ILE A 222 8.34 -14.90 0.15
N ALA A 223 8.18 -14.98 -1.17
CA ALA A 223 9.22 -15.36 -2.10
C ALA A 223 9.73 -14.13 -2.85
N TYR A 224 10.98 -13.76 -2.63
CA TYR A 224 11.68 -12.70 -3.33
C TYR A 224 12.58 -13.26 -4.42
N ASN A 225 12.55 -12.65 -5.59
CA ASN A 225 13.64 -12.70 -6.54
C ASN A 225 14.50 -11.44 -6.30
N LEU A 226 15.67 -11.65 -5.71
CA LEU A 226 16.64 -10.61 -5.41
C LEU A 226 17.16 -9.97 -6.71
N PRO A 227 17.54 -8.68 -6.67
CA PRO A 227 17.97 -7.97 -7.87
C PRO A 227 19.29 -8.55 -8.37
N LYS A 228 19.35 -8.87 -9.66
CA LYS A 228 20.60 -9.30 -10.31
C LYS A 228 21.32 -8.09 -10.87
N ALA A 229 22.39 -7.66 -10.21
CA ALA A 229 23.32 -6.63 -10.69
C ALA A 229 22.63 -5.39 -11.27
N PHE A 230 21.92 -4.66 -10.40
CA PHE A 230 21.07 -3.50 -10.76
C PHE A 230 19.89 -3.85 -11.68
N GLY A 231 19.45 -5.10 -11.67
CA GLY A 231 18.21 -5.54 -12.28
C GLY A 231 17.03 -5.33 -11.37
N GLU A 232 15.84 -5.38 -11.95
CA GLU A 232 14.61 -5.35 -11.17
C GLU A 232 14.47 -6.66 -10.39
N GLY A 233 14.22 -6.54 -9.08
CA GLY A 233 13.71 -7.65 -8.28
C GLY A 233 12.19 -7.63 -8.24
N ASN A 234 11.60 -8.72 -7.79
CA ASN A 234 10.17 -8.80 -7.54
C ASN A 234 9.91 -9.72 -6.34
N CYS A 235 8.70 -9.65 -5.80
CA CYS A 235 8.30 -10.59 -4.77
C CYS A 235 6.86 -11.05 -4.91
N GLU A 236 6.61 -12.25 -4.39
CA GLU A 236 5.31 -12.89 -4.27
C GLU A 236 5.01 -13.06 -2.78
N ILE A 237 3.85 -12.58 -2.34
CA ILE A 237 3.37 -12.66 -0.95
C ILE A 237 2.13 -13.55 -0.93
N GLU A 238 2.13 -14.50 0.00
CA GLU A 238 1.04 -15.44 0.26
C GLU A 238 0.68 -15.48 1.74
N PHE A 239 -0.58 -15.83 2.03
CA PHE A 239 -1.12 -15.91 3.39
C PHE A 239 -1.69 -17.31 3.66
N SER A 240 -1.48 -17.80 4.88
CA SER A 240 -1.98 -19.12 5.32
C SER A 240 -3.46 -19.09 5.72
N SER A 241 -3.96 -17.89 6.03
CA SER A 241 -5.33 -17.65 6.49
C SER A 241 -6.35 -18.16 5.50
N ILE A 242 -7.36 -18.88 5.98
CA ILE A 242 -8.40 -19.52 5.17
C ILE A 242 -9.03 -18.54 4.17
N ILE A 243 -9.17 -17.27 4.57
CA ILE A 243 -9.87 -16.26 3.77
C ILE A 243 -8.95 -15.67 2.69
N LEU A 244 -7.65 -15.58 2.97
CA LEU A 244 -6.65 -15.09 2.02
C LEU A 244 -5.97 -16.23 1.25
N ARG A 245 -6.37 -17.48 1.52
CA ARG A 245 -5.76 -18.66 0.92
C ARG A 245 -5.98 -18.65 -0.59
N GLY A 246 -4.88 -18.81 -1.33
CA GLY A 246 -4.88 -18.76 -2.79
C GLY A 246 -4.72 -17.36 -3.37
N LEU A 247 -4.76 -16.30 -2.54
CA LEU A 247 -4.34 -14.97 -2.95
C LEU A 247 -2.81 -14.91 -3.03
N LYS A 248 -2.30 -14.55 -4.21
CA LYS A 248 -0.88 -14.27 -4.46
C LYS A 248 -0.75 -12.81 -4.85
N ILE A 249 0.01 -12.05 -4.07
CA ILE A 249 0.28 -10.64 -4.36
C ILE A 249 1.67 -10.52 -4.94
N TYR A 250 1.77 -9.93 -6.12
CA TYR A 250 3.04 -9.67 -6.80
C TYR A 250 3.41 -8.20 -6.67
N LEU A 251 4.63 -7.94 -6.23
CA LEU A 251 5.22 -6.60 -6.14
C LEU A 251 6.45 -6.52 -7.02
N ASN A 252 6.59 -5.41 -7.74
CA ASN A 252 7.76 -5.15 -8.58
C ASN A 252 8.85 -4.41 -7.80
N HIS A 253 9.97 -4.14 -8.47
CA HIS A 253 11.13 -3.45 -7.89
C HIS A 253 10.78 -2.09 -7.27
N GLN A 254 9.93 -1.31 -7.94
CA GLN A 254 9.53 0.02 -7.47
C GLN A 254 8.64 -0.07 -6.23
N ASP A 255 7.73 -1.03 -6.19
CA ASP A 255 6.89 -1.29 -5.02
C ASP A 255 7.74 -1.67 -3.80
N ILE A 256 8.72 -2.57 -4.00
CA ILE A 256 9.63 -3.01 -2.95
C ILE A 256 10.40 -1.83 -2.36
N LEU A 257 11.10 -1.06 -3.21
CA LEU A 257 11.94 0.05 -2.75
C LEU A 257 11.11 1.22 -2.20
N GLY A 258 9.97 1.52 -2.83
CA GLY A 258 9.13 2.68 -2.49
C GLY A 258 8.21 2.46 -1.28
N GLN A 259 7.73 1.22 -1.08
CA GLN A 259 6.75 0.90 -0.05
C GLN A 259 7.38 0.11 1.10
N LEU A 260 8.03 -1.02 0.81
CA LEU A 260 8.39 -2.02 1.84
C LEU A 260 9.65 -1.66 2.64
N MET A 261 10.60 -0.93 2.03
CA MET A 261 11.86 -0.54 2.67
C MET A 261 11.71 0.52 3.79
N THR A 262 10.56 1.21 3.86
CA THR A 262 10.38 2.27 4.85
C THR A 262 9.92 1.69 6.18
N GLY A 263 10.67 1.97 7.26
CA GLY A 263 10.30 1.53 8.61
C GLY A 263 10.64 0.06 8.89
N LEU A 264 11.67 -0.49 8.25
CA LEU A 264 12.19 -1.82 8.59
C LEU A 264 12.50 -1.93 10.08
N HIS A 265 12.29 -3.11 10.66
CA HIS A 265 12.49 -3.44 12.08
C HIS A 265 11.61 -2.66 13.06
N THR A 266 10.52 -2.05 12.60
CA THR A 266 9.53 -1.40 13.47
C THR A 266 8.28 -2.27 13.64
N GLN A 267 7.60 -2.14 14.78
CA GLN A 267 6.34 -2.86 15.02
C GLN A 267 5.19 -2.27 14.17
N PRO A 268 4.18 -3.09 13.78
CA PRO A 268 3.03 -2.62 12.99
C PRO A 268 2.32 -1.38 13.60
N GLU A 269 2.16 -1.35 14.92
CA GLU A 269 1.43 -0.32 15.66
C GLU A 269 2.18 1.01 15.79
N TRP A 270 3.46 1.09 15.42
CA TRP A 270 4.24 2.33 15.54
C TRP A 270 3.99 3.31 14.39
N GLY A 271 3.28 2.89 13.34
CA GLY A 271 2.96 3.76 12.20
C GLY A 271 4.17 4.20 11.37
N CYS A 272 5.33 3.53 11.53
CA CYS A 272 6.55 3.85 10.79
C CYS A 272 6.60 3.21 9.39
N ARG A 273 5.78 2.19 9.14
CA ARG A 273 5.70 1.45 7.87
C ARG A 273 4.62 2.06 6.98
N ARG A 274 4.99 2.61 5.82
CA ARG A 274 4.07 3.32 4.91
C ARG A 274 2.94 2.47 4.36
N PHE A 275 3.17 1.16 4.27
CA PHE A 275 2.21 0.19 3.76
C PHE A 275 1.23 -0.31 4.84
N PHE A 276 1.34 0.19 6.08
CA PHE A 276 0.45 -0.16 7.18
C PHE A 276 -0.39 1.04 7.64
N LYS A 277 -1.63 0.76 8.00
CA LYS A 277 -2.49 1.67 8.75
C LYS A 277 -3.26 0.88 9.80
N GLN A 278 -3.04 1.20 11.07
CA GLN A 278 -3.77 0.56 12.16
C GLN A 278 -5.25 0.96 12.10
N LEU A 279 -6.14 -0.03 12.10
CA LEU A 279 -7.59 0.19 12.13
C LEU A 279 -8.13 0.06 13.56
N ASP A 280 -7.71 -0.98 14.28
CA ASP A 280 -8.04 -1.22 15.68
C ASP A 280 -6.86 -1.91 16.41
N LYS A 281 -7.07 -2.34 17.66
CA LYS A 281 -6.00 -3.01 18.45
C LYS A 281 -5.50 -4.31 17.80
N ASN A 282 -6.34 -4.99 17.02
CA ASN A 282 -6.09 -6.33 16.50
C ASN A 282 -6.20 -6.40 14.96
N ALA A 283 -6.35 -5.27 14.27
CA ALA A 283 -6.58 -5.23 12.83
C ALA A 283 -5.82 -4.07 12.17
N PHE A 284 -5.22 -4.40 11.04
CA PHE A 284 -4.35 -3.52 10.27
C PHE A 284 -4.79 -3.52 8.81
N GLU A 285 -5.00 -2.34 8.24
CA GLU A 285 -5.12 -2.15 6.80
C GLU A 285 -3.73 -2.12 6.18
N VAL A 286 -3.53 -2.92 5.14
CA VAL A 286 -2.22 -3.10 4.49
C VAL A 286 -2.33 -2.84 3.00
N TYR A 287 -1.46 -1.98 2.48
CA TYR A 287 -1.38 -1.62 1.07
C TYR A 287 -0.17 -2.30 0.43
N LEU A 288 -0.40 -3.31 -0.40
CA LEU A 288 0.65 -4.04 -1.10
C LEU A 288 0.46 -3.86 -2.61
N GLY A 289 1.22 -2.95 -3.20
CA GLY A 289 1.08 -2.60 -4.62
C GLY A 289 -0.29 -1.98 -4.89
N GLN A 290 -1.11 -2.65 -5.70
CA GLN A 290 -2.49 -2.23 -5.99
C GLN A 290 -3.53 -2.93 -5.10
N THR A 291 -3.10 -3.81 -4.20
CA THR A 291 -3.99 -4.61 -3.36
C THR A 291 -4.08 -4.00 -1.97
N THR A 292 -5.31 -3.83 -1.46
CA THR A 292 -5.55 -3.45 -0.06
C THR A 292 -6.14 -4.63 0.68
N LEU A 293 -5.52 -5.01 1.79
CA LEU A 293 -5.94 -6.11 2.65
C LEU A 293 -6.17 -5.64 4.07
N ILE A 294 -6.91 -6.43 4.83
CA ILE A 294 -7.01 -6.26 6.28
C ILE A 294 -6.47 -7.52 6.92
N LEU A 295 -5.46 -7.33 7.76
CA LEU A 295 -4.74 -8.38 8.46
C LEU A 295 -5.01 -8.27 9.95
N SER A 296 -5.06 -9.43 10.62
CA SER A 296 -4.96 -9.54 12.08
C SER A 296 -3.60 -9.04 12.59
N ASP A 297 -3.50 -8.82 13.90
CA ASP A 297 -2.24 -8.51 14.58
C ASP A 297 -1.13 -9.54 14.32
N ILE A 298 -1.48 -10.83 14.36
CA ILE A 298 -0.52 -11.92 14.12
C ILE A 298 -0.06 -11.93 12.65
N GLU A 299 -0.99 -11.81 11.69
CA GLU A 299 -0.65 -11.73 10.26
C GLU A 299 0.20 -10.49 9.93
N ALA A 300 -0.13 -9.35 10.54
CA ALA A 300 0.61 -8.10 10.36
C ALA A 300 2.05 -8.20 10.93
N ALA A 301 2.20 -8.80 12.10
CA ALA A 301 3.51 -9.05 12.71
C ALA A 301 4.36 -10.02 11.86
N ASP A 302 3.78 -11.14 11.42
CA ASP A 302 4.46 -12.10 10.54
C ASP A 302 4.86 -11.47 9.20
N LEU A 303 3.99 -10.64 8.61
CA LEU A 303 4.31 -9.87 7.40
C LEU A 303 5.51 -8.96 7.62
N CYS A 304 5.56 -8.22 8.74
CA CYS A 304 6.69 -7.36 9.08
C CYS A 304 7.99 -8.14 9.20
N LEU A 305 7.97 -9.28 9.90
CA LEU A 305 9.15 -10.13 10.09
C LEU A 305 9.66 -10.69 8.77
N CYS A 306 8.76 -11.13 7.88
CA CYS A 306 9.14 -11.59 6.54
C CYS A 306 9.76 -10.45 5.73
N ILE A 307 9.13 -9.28 5.70
CA ILE A 307 9.60 -8.09 4.98
C ILE A 307 10.96 -7.64 5.48
N ASP A 308 11.18 -7.61 6.79
CA ASP A 308 12.45 -7.21 7.38
C ASP A 308 13.59 -8.12 6.94
N GLY A 309 13.37 -9.44 6.96
CA GLY A 309 14.37 -10.41 6.53
C GLY A 309 14.73 -10.26 5.04
N VAL A 310 13.73 -10.17 4.17
CA VAL A 310 13.97 -10.09 2.72
C VAL A 310 14.50 -8.72 2.28
N CYS A 311 14.00 -7.62 2.85
CA CYS A 311 14.42 -6.28 2.47
C CYS A 311 15.83 -5.96 2.93
N GLN A 312 16.27 -6.51 4.08
CA GLN A 312 17.64 -6.36 4.54
C GLN A 312 18.62 -7.01 3.56
N GLU A 313 18.38 -8.25 3.16
CA GLU A 313 19.18 -8.95 2.13
C GLU A 313 19.16 -8.20 0.78
N TYR A 314 18.01 -7.68 0.40
CA TYR A 314 17.85 -6.88 -0.81
C TYR A 314 18.75 -5.64 -0.80
N LYS A 315 18.73 -4.89 0.31
CA LYS A 315 19.54 -3.70 0.52
C LYS A 315 21.04 -4.03 0.52
N ASP A 316 21.42 -5.09 1.22
CA ASP A 316 22.82 -5.49 1.33
C ASP A 316 23.40 -5.91 -0.02
N LEU A 317 22.61 -6.60 -0.86
CA LEU A 317 23.00 -6.91 -2.23
C LEU A 317 23.19 -5.66 -3.08
N LEU A 318 22.28 -4.69 -3.02
CA LEU A 318 22.44 -3.42 -3.76
C LEU A 318 23.71 -2.68 -3.33
N ILE A 319 23.97 -2.58 -2.02
CA ILE A 319 25.19 -1.96 -1.47
C ILE A 319 26.44 -2.72 -1.91
N GLN A 320 26.40 -4.06 -1.89
CA GLN A 320 27.50 -4.87 -2.40
C GLN A 320 27.75 -4.54 -3.87
N PHE A 321 26.76 -4.58 -4.76
CA PHE A 321 26.96 -4.26 -6.17
C PHE A 321 27.60 -2.88 -6.38
N GLU A 322 27.15 -1.85 -5.65
CA GLU A 322 27.70 -0.51 -5.72
C GLU A 322 29.18 -0.43 -5.30
N ASN A 323 29.53 -1.12 -4.21
CA ASN A 323 30.91 -1.19 -3.72
C ASN A 323 31.82 -1.95 -4.69
N ILE A 324 31.32 -3.06 -5.24
CA ILE A 324 32.06 -3.97 -6.10
C ILE A 324 32.43 -3.31 -7.42
N LEU A 325 31.47 -2.65 -8.06
CA LEU A 325 31.68 -2.00 -9.35
C LEU A 325 32.20 -0.57 -9.22
N GLU A 326 32.36 -0.08 -7.99
CA GLU A 326 32.74 1.29 -7.64
C GLU A 326 31.83 2.32 -8.33
N THR A 327 30.52 2.14 -8.23
CA THR A 327 29.52 2.90 -9.02
C THR A 327 28.85 4.06 -8.30
N TRP A 328 29.10 4.25 -7.00
CA TRP A 328 28.47 5.29 -6.16
C TRP A 328 28.52 6.71 -6.74
N ASP A 329 29.60 7.08 -7.42
CA ASP A 329 29.81 8.42 -7.98
C ASP A 329 29.28 8.58 -9.41
N PHE A 330 28.61 7.56 -9.94
CA PHE A 330 28.19 7.51 -11.34
C PHE A 330 26.68 7.50 -11.47
N LYS A 331 26.18 8.19 -12.50
CA LYS A 331 24.75 8.23 -12.80
C LYS A 331 24.33 6.95 -13.51
N PHE A 332 23.43 6.19 -12.90
CA PHE A 332 22.77 5.05 -13.53
C PHE A 332 21.86 5.48 -14.70
N VAL A 333 21.86 4.71 -15.78
CA VAL A 333 21.06 4.93 -16.98
C VAL A 333 20.57 3.62 -17.59
N ASN A 334 19.33 3.67 -18.10
CA ASN A 334 18.75 2.63 -18.94
C ASN A 334 18.71 3.15 -20.39
N PHE A 335 19.21 2.37 -21.35
CA PHE A 335 19.30 2.76 -22.76
C PHE A 335 19.17 1.55 -23.67
N SER A 336 18.27 1.61 -24.67
CA SER A 336 18.11 0.56 -25.69
C SER A 336 17.98 -0.88 -25.17
N GLY A 337 17.32 -1.07 -24.01
CA GLY A 337 17.19 -2.37 -23.35
C GLY A 337 18.40 -2.80 -22.49
N ASN A 338 19.49 -2.03 -22.52
CA ASN A 338 20.67 -2.20 -21.69
C ASN A 338 20.65 -1.26 -20.48
N ARG A 339 21.51 -1.57 -19.52
CA ARG A 339 21.67 -0.86 -18.24
C ARG A 339 23.13 -0.48 -18.06
N GLY A 340 23.42 0.63 -17.40
CA GLY A 340 24.80 1.06 -17.22
C GLY A 340 24.97 2.35 -16.44
N PHE A 341 26.21 2.83 -16.43
CA PHE A 341 26.59 4.04 -15.70
C PHE A 341 27.32 5.02 -16.61
N ILE A 342 26.90 6.29 -16.62
CA ILE A 342 27.60 7.34 -17.37
C ILE A 342 28.94 7.61 -16.70
N LEU A 343 30.03 7.37 -17.42
CA LEU A 343 31.39 7.63 -16.94
C LEU A 343 31.79 9.10 -17.10
N PHE A 344 31.56 9.65 -18.30
CA PHE A 344 31.83 11.03 -18.73
C PHE A 344 31.27 11.25 -20.13
N SER A 345 31.35 12.48 -20.64
CA SER A 345 30.89 12.86 -21.99
C SER A 345 32.06 13.30 -22.87
N VAL A 346 32.01 12.98 -24.16
CA VAL A 346 32.99 13.38 -25.18
C VAL A 346 32.30 13.98 -26.39
N ARG A 347 33.04 14.68 -27.27
CA ARG A 347 32.48 15.08 -28.56
C ARG A 347 32.32 13.86 -29.48
N GLN A 348 31.30 13.88 -30.34
CA GLN A 348 30.99 12.81 -31.29
C GLN A 348 32.20 12.43 -32.15
N GLU A 349 33.00 13.41 -32.59
CA GLU A 349 34.18 13.13 -33.43
C GLU A 349 35.20 12.26 -32.69
N LEU A 350 35.43 12.53 -31.40
CA LEU A 350 36.33 11.73 -30.59
C LEU A 350 35.79 10.31 -30.40
N TRP A 351 34.48 10.17 -30.15
CA TRP A 351 33.86 8.84 -30.05
C TRP A 351 34.01 8.03 -31.34
N ASN A 352 33.82 8.67 -32.50
CA ASN A 352 34.01 8.01 -33.79
C ASN A 352 35.47 7.55 -33.99
N LEU A 353 36.46 8.37 -33.60
CA LEU A 353 37.88 7.98 -33.64
C LEU A 353 38.20 6.83 -32.67
N MET A 354 37.59 6.82 -31.48
CA MET A 354 37.74 5.70 -30.55
C MET A 354 37.21 4.40 -31.16
N GLN A 355 35.99 4.41 -31.72
CA GLN A 355 35.43 3.24 -32.40
C GLN A 355 36.30 2.77 -33.57
N GLN A 356 36.79 3.71 -34.40
CA GLN A 356 37.68 3.38 -35.52
C GLN A 356 38.97 2.70 -35.03
N PHE A 357 39.59 3.26 -33.99
CA PHE A 357 40.78 2.65 -33.38
C PHE A 357 40.48 1.25 -32.84
N ALA A 358 39.35 1.04 -32.17
CA ALA A 358 38.96 -0.27 -31.67
C ALA A 358 38.78 -1.30 -32.81
N ASN A 359 38.22 -0.88 -33.95
CA ASN A 359 38.07 -1.73 -35.14
C ASN A 359 39.42 -2.08 -35.79
N GLU A 360 40.37 -1.14 -35.81
CA GLU A 360 41.72 -1.35 -36.35
C GLU A 360 42.52 -2.32 -35.46
N PHE A 361 42.44 -2.14 -34.14
CA PHE A 361 43.13 -2.95 -33.14
C PHE A 361 42.22 -4.07 -32.57
N ASP A 362 41.49 -4.77 -33.43
CA ASP A 362 40.71 -5.94 -33.03
C ASP A 362 41.65 -7.09 -32.62
N TYR A 363 41.36 -7.79 -31.51
CA TYR A 363 42.22 -8.86 -30.98
C TYR A 363 42.48 -10.00 -31.98
N ILE A 364 41.62 -10.19 -32.98
CA ILE A 364 41.78 -11.20 -34.04
C ILE A 364 42.76 -10.72 -35.12
N LYS A 365 42.92 -9.41 -35.30
CA LYS A 365 43.69 -8.82 -36.42
C LYS A 365 45.18 -8.64 -36.14
N GLY A 366 45.64 -8.81 -34.90
CA GLY A 366 47.06 -8.63 -34.58
C GLY A 366 47.43 -8.96 -33.15
N LYS A 367 48.69 -8.67 -32.79
CA LYS A 367 49.31 -9.09 -31.51
C LYS A 367 49.96 -7.95 -30.73
N SER A 368 49.77 -6.69 -31.15
CA SER A 368 50.29 -5.56 -30.37
C SER A 368 49.55 -5.44 -29.03
N GLU A 369 50.13 -4.71 -28.07
CA GLU A 369 49.51 -4.47 -26.76
C GLU A 369 48.11 -3.85 -26.84
N TRP A 370 47.74 -3.24 -27.98
CA TRP A 370 46.45 -2.58 -28.23
C TRP A 370 45.42 -3.47 -28.93
N HIS A 371 45.83 -4.66 -29.43
CA HIS A 371 44.91 -5.64 -30.02
C HIS A 371 44.12 -6.37 -28.92
N LEU A 372 43.30 -5.61 -28.20
CA LEU A 372 42.50 -6.02 -27.04
C LEU A 372 41.01 -5.70 -27.22
N PHE A 373 40.62 -5.25 -28.41
CA PHE A 373 39.25 -4.86 -28.69
C PHE A 373 38.51 -5.94 -29.46
N HIS A 374 37.22 -6.03 -29.22
CA HIS A 374 36.29 -6.73 -30.09
C HIS A 374 35.15 -5.80 -30.41
N THR A 375 34.84 -5.62 -31.68
CA THR A 375 33.79 -4.69 -32.10
C THR A 375 32.58 -5.49 -32.59
N LYS A 376 31.50 -5.48 -31.80
CA LYS A 376 30.20 -6.01 -32.21
C LYS A 376 29.14 -4.92 -32.03
N GLY A 377 28.63 -4.42 -33.16
CA GLY A 377 27.67 -3.31 -33.17
C GLY A 377 28.33 -1.97 -32.82
N MET A 378 27.69 -1.16 -31.98
CA MET A 378 28.11 0.20 -31.63
C MET A 378 28.81 0.31 -30.25
N SER A 379 29.24 -0.83 -29.70
CA SER A 379 29.93 -0.92 -28.40
C SER A 379 31.41 -1.28 -28.59
N ILE A 380 32.26 -0.71 -27.74
CA ILE A 380 33.68 -1.06 -27.64
C ILE A 380 33.80 -2.09 -26.52
N ARG A 381 34.05 -3.35 -26.87
CA ARG A 381 34.31 -4.43 -25.91
C ARG A 381 35.82 -4.60 -25.75
N VAL A 382 36.29 -4.56 -24.51
CA VAL A 382 37.68 -4.83 -24.15
C VAL A 382 37.79 -6.30 -23.75
N SER A 383 38.46 -7.11 -24.57
CA SER A 383 38.55 -8.55 -24.43
C SER A 383 39.88 -9.08 -24.96
N ARG A 384 40.43 -10.09 -24.29
CA ARG A 384 41.60 -10.85 -24.77
C ARG A 384 41.20 -12.17 -25.45
N GLY A 385 39.94 -12.29 -25.87
CA GLY A 385 39.41 -13.48 -26.55
C GLY A 385 39.08 -14.66 -25.61
N ILE A 386 39.56 -14.64 -24.36
CA ILE A 386 39.24 -15.65 -23.34
C ILE A 386 38.21 -15.10 -22.34
N HIS A 387 38.38 -13.86 -21.87
CA HIS A 387 37.50 -13.19 -20.90
C HIS A 387 37.28 -11.73 -21.30
N ASP A 388 36.10 -11.23 -20.99
CA ASP A 388 35.74 -9.82 -21.21
C ASP A 388 36.02 -8.99 -19.98
N HIS A 389 36.72 -7.88 -20.20
CA HIS A 389 37.05 -6.95 -19.14
C HIS A 389 35.97 -5.90 -18.94
N THR A 390 35.46 -5.30 -20.03
CA THR A 390 34.41 -4.28 -19.95
C THR A 390 33.71 -4.07 -21.29
N PHE A 391 32.49 -3.57 -21.23
CA PHE A 391 31.70 -3.12 -22.37
C PHE A 391 31.47 -1.62 -22.25
N ILE A 392 31.88 -0.88 -23.27
CA ILE A 392 31.76 0.56 -23.32
C ILE A 392 30.80 0.92 -24.44
N SER A 393 29.68 1.50 -24.05
CA SER A 393 28.62 1.92 -24.97
C SER A 393 28.49 3.43 -24.98
N HIS A 394 27.66 3.92 -25.89
CA HIS A 394 27.40 5.34 -26.02
C HIS A 394 25.92 5.65 -26.04
N GLN A 395 25.59 6.84 -25.53
CA GLN A 395 24.25 7.42 -25.64
C GLN A 395 24.39 8.88 -26.02
N THR A 396 23.75 9.27 -27.11
CA THR A 396 23.59 10.68 -27.46
C THR A 396 22.54 11.29 -26.53
N ASP A 397 22.84 12.47 -25.98
CA ASP A 397 21.88 13.16 -25.12
C ASP A 397 20.76 13.75 -26.00
N ILE A 398 19.62 13.08 -26.02
CA ILE A 398 18.48 13.44 -26.88
C ILE A 398 17.98 14.86 -26.54
N ASN A 399 18.12 15.31 -25.29
CA ASN A 399 17.67 16.63 -24.85
C ASN A 399 18.60 17.78 -25.31
N LEU A 400 19.87 17.48 -25.62
CA LEU A 400 20.86 18.45 -26.11
C LEU A 400 21.04 18.39 -27.63
N SER A 401 20.49 17.36 -28.29
CA SER A 401 20.58 17.16 -29.75
C SER A 401 19.89 18.26 -30.59
N SER A 402 19.06 19.10 -29.97
CA SER A 402 18.37 20.24 -30.59
C SER A 402 19.19 21.54 -30.61
N LEU A 403 20.34 21.60 -29.92
CA LEU A 403 21.24 22.75 -29.94
C LEU A 403 22.27 22.61 -31.08
N PRO A 404 22.41 23.59 -32.00
CA PRO A 404 23.15 23.45 -33.26
C PRO A 404 24.65 23.11 -33.17
N ASN A 405 25.23 23.03 -31.95
CA ASN A 405 26.66 22.85 -31.74
C ASN A 405 27.02 21.88 -30.59
N ASN A 406 26.05 21.13 -30.03
CA ASN A 406 26.31 20.28 -28.86
C ASN A 406 26.23 18.78 -29.19
N HIS A 407 27.11 18.31 -30.08
CA HIS A 407 27.29 16.88 -30.39
C HIS A 407 28.08 16.15 -29.29
N GLN A 408 27.57 16.17 -28.06
CA GLN A 408 28.16 15.41 -26.96
C GLN A 408 27.55 14.02 -26.87
N VAL A 409 28.41 13.06 -26.60
CA VAL A 409 28.13 11.64 -26.45
C VAL A 409 28.50 11.23 -25.04
N ASN A 410 27.56 10.64 -24.32
CA ASN A 410 27.82 10.05 -23.02
C ASN A 410 28.49 8.68 -23.24
N VAL A 411 29.67 8.50 -22.65
CA VAL A 411 30.38 7.23 -22.60
C VAL A 411 29.87 6.46 -21.39
N ILE A 412 29.33 5.27 -21.63
CA ILE A 412 28.62 4.47 -20.64
C ILE A 412 29.40 3.18 -20.38
N TYR A 413 29.58 2.86 -19.10
CA TYR A 413 29.94 1.51 -18.65
C TYR A 413 28.68 0.65 -18.70
N GLU A 414 28.65 -0.31 -19.62
CA GLU A 414 27.50 -1.18 -19.83
C GLU A 414 27.55 -2.40 -18.89
N LEU A 415 26.44 -2.65 -18.21
CA LEU A 415 26.20 -3.87 -17.45
C LEU A 415 25.65 -4.92 -18.41
N ASN A 416 26.45 -5.94 -18.70
CA ASN A 416 26.04 -7.08 -19.51
C ASN A 416 25.90 -8.32 -18.64
N ASP A 417 24.77 -9.03 -18.75
CA ASP A 417 24.44 -10.23 -17.98
C ASP A 417 25.51 -11.35 -18.11
N VAL A 418 26.29 -11.36 -19.21
CA VAL A 418 27.41 -12.31 -19.41
C VAL A 418 28.56 -12.09 -18.42
N ASN A 419 28.86 -10.84 -18.05
CA ASN A 419 29.86 -10.52 -17.02
C ASN A 419 29.34 -10.77 -15.59
N LEU A 420 28.04 -11.00 -15.44
CA LEU A 420 27.35 -11.18 -14.17
C LEU A 420 27.12 -12.67 -13.88
N GLN A 421 27.02 -13.52 -14.90
CA GLN A 421 26.99 -14.99 -14.74
C GLN A 421 28.27 -15.54 -14.09
N SER A 422 29.44 -14.91 -14.31
CA SER A 422 30.68 -15.24 -13.61
C SER A 422 30.70 -14.80 -12.13
N ILE A 423 29.81 -13.89 -11.73
CA ILE A 423 29.61 -13.46 -10.34
C ILE A 423 28.73 -14.46 -9.58
N ASP A 424 27.84 -15.17 -10.28
CA ASP A 424 26.81 -16.04 -9.71
C ASP A 424 27.31 -17.45 -9.31
N THR A 425 28.44 -17.91 -9.85
CA THR A 425 28.88 -19.31 -9.72
C THR A 425 29.79 -19.63 -8.52
N ASN A 426 30.23 -18.65 -7.72
CA ASN A 426 31.17 -18.91 -6.64
C ASN A 426 30.50 -18.95 -5.25
N GLU A 427 30.26 -20.17 -4.77
CA GLU A 427 30.11 -20.48 -3.34
C GLU A 427 31.36 -19.98 -2.60
N CYS A 428 31.17 -19.01 -1.71
CA CYS A 428 32.10 -18.64 -0.63
C CYS A 428 33.61 -18.55 -1.02
N ASN A 429 34.04 -17.33 -1.34
CA ASN A 429 35.42 -16.82 -1.50
C ASN A 429 35.89 -16.53 -2.95
N SER A 430 35.82 -15.24 -3.27
CA SER A 430 36.70 -14.48 -4.18
C SER A 430 36.31 -14.26 -5.66
N TRP A 431 35.12 -13.73 -5.93
CA TRP A 431 34.93 -12.93 -7.17
C TRP A 431 35.86 -11.69 -7.18
N GLN A 432 36.35 -11.26 -6.00
CA GLN A 432 37.37 -10.22 -5.81
C GLN A 432 38.73 -10.54 -6.47
N GLN A 433 39.00 -11.81 -6.84
CA GLN A 433 40.22 -12.17 -7.58
C GLN A 433 40.15 -11.82 -9.07
N ASP A 434 38.94 -11.64 -9.62
CA ASP A 434 38.71 -11.30 -11.02
C ASP A 434 38.34 -9.82 -11.22
N ILE A 435 38.46 -8.95 -10.21
CA ILE A 435 38.30 -7.50 -10.40
C ILE A 435 39.66 -6.82 -10.47
N GLY A 436 39.93 -6.12 -11.57
CA GLY A 436 41.20 -5.44 -11.82
C GLY A 436 41.72 -5.66 -13.23
N SER A 437 43.01 -5.39 -13.47
CA SER A 437 43.57 -5.41 -14.84
C SER A 437 43.53 -6.78 -15.55
N TRP A 438 43.24 -7.87 -14.81
CA TRP A 438 43.25 -9.25 -15.31
C TRP A 438 41.86 -9.91 -15.40
N GLY A 439 40.80 -9.27 -14.86
CA GLY A 439 39.42 -9.75 -14.99
C GLY A 439 38.43 -8.60 -15.27
N THR A 440 37.20 -8.61 -14.76
CA THR A 440 36.22 -7.55 -14.98
C THR A 440 36.69 -6.20 -14.41
N TRP A 441 36.60 -5.15 -15.21
CA TRP A 441 36.99 -3.80 -14.79
C TRP A 441 35.84 -3.09 -14.09
N THR A 442 36.12 -2.42 -12.97
CA THR A 442 35.14 -1.55 -12.31
C THR A 442 34.80 -0.34 -13.18
N ALA A 443 33.68 0.33 -12.91
CA ALA A 443 33.30 1.56 -13.61
C ALA A 443 34.39 2.64 -13.45
N LYS A 444 34.92 2.78 -12.22
CA LYS A 444 36.00 3.70 -11.89
C LYS A 444 37.32 3.34 -12.60
N TYR A 445 37.74 2.07 -12.58
CA TYR A 445 38.95 1.66 -13.29
C TYR A 445 38.80 1.88 -14.80
N THR A 446 37.66 1.52 -15.37
CA THR A 446 37.34 1.74 -16.79
C THR A 446 37.47 3.21 -17.16
N LYS A 447 36.86 4.12 -16.38
CA LYS A 447 37.01 5.57 -16.58
C LYS A 447 38.47 6.02 -16.52
N GLN A 448 39.23 5.56 -15.52
CA GLN A 448 40.63 5.94 -15.39
C GLN A 448 41.48 5.45 -16.57
N TRP A 449 41.28 4.21 -17.01
CA TRP A 449 41.98 3.64 -18.16
C TRP A 449 41.64 4.39 -19.46
N LEU A 450 40.36 4.70 -19.67
CA LEU A 450 39.89 5.48 -20.81
C LEU A 450 40.59 6.84 -20.89
N LEU A 451 40.59 7.59 -19.78
CA LEU A 451 41.13 8.95 -19.72
C LEU A 451 42.68 8.98 -19.76
N LYS A 452 43.35 8.04 -19.09
CA LYS A 452 44.81 8.06 -18.94
C LYS A 452 45.57 7.31 -20.03
N LYS A 453 44.96 6.30 -20.66
CA LYS A 453 45.64 5.43 -21.63
C LYS A 453 44.98 5.49 -23.00
N TYR A 454 43.72 5.11 -23.10
CA TYR A 454 43.08 4.87 -24.40
C TYR A 454 42.85 6.14 -25.22
N ILE A 455 42.14 7.14 -24.66
CA ILE A 455 41.84 8.39 -25.37
C ILE A 455 43.13 9.11 -25.80
N PRO A 456 44.15 9.29 -24.93
CA PRO A 456 45.42 9.87 -25.35
C PRO A 456 46.10 9.09 -26.49
N LYS A 457 46.06 7.76 -26.47
CA LYS A 457 46.63 6.92 -27.53
C LYS A 457 45.91 7.12 -28.87
N VAL A 458 44.57 7.12 -28.85
CA VAL A 458 43.73 7.37 -30.04
C VAL A 458 44.08 8.72 -30.66
N ILE A 459 44.13 9.78 -29.84
CA ILE A 459 44.48 11.13 -30.30
C ILE A 459 45.88 11.15 -30.91
N ASN A 460 46.87 10.55 -30.25
CA ASN A 460 48.25 10.54 -30.75
C ASN A 460 48.41 9.73 -32.03
N TYR A 461 47.74 8.59 -32.15
CA TYR A 461 47.79 7.72 -33.33
C TYR A 461 47.29 8.47 -34.57
N TYR A 462 46.11 9.10 -34.49
CA TYR A 462 45.55 9.83 -35.63
C TYR A 462 46.20 11.20 -35.86
N ARG A 463 46.78 11.84 -34.83
CA ARG A 463 47.65 13.03 -35.04
C ARG A 463 48.94 12.67 -35.78
N THR A 464 49.55 11.54 -35.45
CA THR A 464 50.78 11.09 -36.11
C THR A 464 50.49 10.68 -37.54
N TYR A 465 49.41 9.92 -37.79
CA TYR A 465 48.96 9.59 -39.14
C TYR A 465 48.63 10.82 -40.00
N ALA A 466 48.07 11.87 -39.41
CA ALA A 466 47.83 13.14 -40.10
C ALA A 466 49.13 13.92 -40.41
N LEU A 467 50.21 13.71 -39.65
CA LEU A 467 51.52 14.34 -39.85
C LEU A 467 52.46 13.49 -40.73
N THR A 468 52.25 12.18 -40.82
CA THR A 468 52.99 11.24 -41.68
C THR A 468 52.23 10.88 -42.96
N GLY A 469 51.12 11.56 -43.24
CA GLY A 469 50.28 11.35 -44.42
C GLY A 469 50.96 11.84 -45.70
N ILE A 470 51.62 10.88 -46.36
CA ILE A 470 51.67 10.71 -47.82
C ILE A 470 50.25 10.47 -48.33
#